data_AF-A0A516NX01-F1
#
_entry.id   AF-A0A516NX01-F1
#
_cell.length_a   1.000
_cell.length_b   1.000
_cell.length_c   1.000
_cell.angle_alpha   90.00
_cell.angle_beta   90.00
_cell.angle_gamma   90.00
#
_symmetry.space_group_name_H-M   'P 1'
#
loop_
_entity.id
_entity.type
_entity.pdbx_description
1 polymer ?
#
loop_
_entity_poly.entity_id
_entity_poly.type
_entity_poly.pdbx_seq_one_letter_code
_entity_poly.pdbx_strand_id
1 'polypeptide(L)'
;MWWSALALALLAVGAFRASEWLFILCVLTAGVVASLAVVRRSAHGVVFEMAAVPLTAMLFAVPWLYHGVTRVRRARMSSQQRVWWSALVTVALLVVFVPLLAGADAVFATLVDGVLPSMDAAELWRWVLLFLLAALGTAGALYLLAAPPPAAGTVVRQRVSRRLTRLEWALPVGALTILFAVFVGTQLAVLFGGDDYVQRTADLTYAEYARSGFWQLSAVSVLTLAVITVVQRWAARDTAADRAWLRAALAAVSVLTLVIVASALSRMWTYQQAYGFTVLRLLVEVFELWIAAVYLLVLASLVRLRQGWLPRAAVGAAAATLLALAIMNPERLIADRNIDRWEAGKSLDTDYLNDLSADVLPAADRLPDALRREVVGPIVLRLDDDTWRDWNLSRANAR
;
A
#
# COMPACT_ATOMS: atom_id res chain seq x y z
N MET A 1 -22.59 12.10 9.02
CA MET A 1 -23.54 11.91 7.91
C MET A 1 -22.87 11.19 6.74
N TRP A 2 -21.79 11.72 6.16
CA TRP A 2 -21.15 11.06 5.02
C TRP A 2 -20.42 9.75 5.39
N TRP A 3 -19.68 9.72 6.51
CA TRP A 3 -19.04 8.50 7.03
C TRP A 3 -20.02 7.38 7.41
N SER A 4 -21.16 7.74 8.01
CA SER A 4 -22.21 6.77 8.35
C SER A 4 -22.89 6.22 7.09
N ALA A 5 -23.17 7.07 6.10
CA ALA A 5 -23.72 6.62 4.82
C ALA A 5 -22.75 5.68 4.10
N LEU A 6 -21.45 5.99 4.13
CA LEU A 6 -20.43 5.16 3.50
C LEU A 6 -20.23 3.82 4.20
N ALA A 7 -20.28 3.78 5.54
CA ALA A 7 -20.25 2.52 6.29
C ALA A 7 -21.47 1.64 5.98
N LEU A 8 -22.67 2.24 5.91
CA LEU A 8 -23.88 1.53 5.50
C LEU A 8 -23.79 1.01 4.05
N ALA A 9 -23.24 1.81 3.13
CA ALA A 9 -23.02 1.38 1.76
C ALA A 9 -22.08 0.19 1.66
N LEU A 10 -20.99 0.17 2.45
CA LEU A 10 -20.07 -0.98 2.52
C LEU A 10 -20.75 -2.24 3.07
N LEU A 11 -21.56 -2.11 4.13
CA LEU A 11 -22.30 -3.25 4.68
C LEU A 11 -23.38 -3.76 3.72
N ALA A 12 -24.00 -2.87 2.97
CA ALA A 12 -25.00 -3.23 1.96
C ALA A 12 -24.43 -4.12 0.85
N VAL A 13 -23.11 -4.09 0.60
CA VAL A 13 -22.46 -4.94 -0.42
C VAL A 13 -22.78 -6.42 -0.21
N GLY A 14 -22.87 -6.90 1.04
CA GLY A 14 -23.20 -8.30 1.33
C GLY A 14 -24.59 -8.73 0.87
N ALA A 15 -25.53 -7.78 0.71
CA ALA A 15 -26.84 -8.08 0.15
C ALA A 15 -26.83 -8.19 -1.38
N PHE A 16 -25.81 -7.63 -2.05
CA PHE A 16 -25.73 -7.58 -3.51
C PHE A 16 -24.72 -8.54 -4.12
N ARG A 17 -23.67 -8.94 -3.39
CA ARG A 17 -22.56 -9.75 -3.91
C ARG A 17 -22.41 -11.04 -3.12
N ALA A 18 -22.11 -12.12 -3.83
CA ALA A 18 -21.91 -13.45 -3.25
C ALA A 18 -20.47 -13.67 -2.74
N SER A 19 -19.54 -12.82 -3.18
CA SER A 19 -18.12 -12.88 -2.85
C SER A 19 -17.83 -12.63 -1.35
N GLU A 20 -17.42 -13.68 -0.64
CA GLU A 20 -17.17 -13.64 0.81
C GLU A 20 -15.96 -12.79 1.20
N TRP A 21 -14.86 -12.90 0.45
CA TRP A 21 -13.64 -12.13 0.73
C TRP A 21 -13.88 -10.62 0.57
N LEU A 22 -14.69 -10.23 -0.41
CA LEU A 22 -15.06 -8.84 -0.65
C LEU A 22 -15.92 -8.32 0.52
N PHE A 23 -16.88 -9.13 0.98
CA PHE A 23 -17.71 -8.77 2.12
C PHE A 23 -16.89 -8.58 3.40
N ILE A 24 -15.95 -9.47 3.69
CA ILE A 24 -15.04 -9.35 4.85
C ILE A 24 -14.28 -8.02 4.79
N LEU A 25 -13.69 -7.66 3.65
CA LEU A 25 -12.99 -6.39 3.47
C LEU A 25 -13.92 -5.18 3.64
N CYS A 26 -15.15 -5.27 3.15
CA CYS A 26 -16.16 -4.22 3.30
C CYS A 26 -16.57 -4.06 4.77
N VAL A 27 -16.78 -5.14 5.53
CA VAL A 27 -17.13 -5.10 6.95
C VAL A 27 -15.99 -4.50 7.78
N LEU A 28 -14.76 -4.94 7.56
CA LEU A 28 -13.58 -4.38 8.25
C LEU A 28 -13.45 -2.88 7.98
N THR A 29 -13.59 -2.47 6.73
CA THR A 29 -13.53 -1.06 6.33
C THR A 29 -14.71 -0.26 6.87
N ALA A 30 -15.91 -0.84 6.87
CA ALA A 30 -17.11 -0.23 7.46
C ALA A 30 -16.91 0.02 8.96
N GLY A 31 -16.27 -0.92 9.67
CA GLY A 31 -15.86 -0.74 11.06
C GLY A 31 -14.99 0.49 11.25
N VAL A 32 -13.93 0.63 10.44
CA VAL A 32 -13.02 1.80 10.46
C VAL A 32 -13.74 3.10 10.09
N VAL A 33 -14.63 3.09 9.11
CA VAL A 33 -15.34 4.28 8.64
C VAL A 33 -16.43 4.72 9.62
N ALA A 34 -17.23 3.77 10.13
CA ALA A 34 -18.18 4.01 11.21
C ALA A 34 -17.46 4.60 12.42
N SER A 35 -16.22 4.16 12.63
CA SER A 35 -15.35 4.67 13.67
C SER A 35 -15.14 6.19 13.61
N LEU A 36 -14.87 6.69 12.41
CA LEU A 36 -14.67 8.12 12.15
C LEU A 36 -15.98 8.92 12.22
N ALA A 37 -17.13 8.27 12.03
CA ALA A 37 -18.44 8.89 12.15
C ALA A 37 -18.80 9.22 13.61
N VAL A 38 -18.45 8.32 14.55
CA VAL A 38 -18.75 8.43 15.99
C VAL A 38 -17.89 9.50 16.66
N VAL A 39 -16.60 9.58 16.31
CA VAL A 39 -15.63 10.52 16.91
C VAL A 39 -16.02 12.00 16.74
N ARG A 40 -16.92 12.34 15.80
CA ARG A 40 -17.40 13.72 15.61
C ARG A 40 -18.55 14.14 16.53
N ARG A 41 -19.12 13.24 17.35
CA ARG A 41 -20.36 13.50 18.12
C ARG A 41 -20.34 13.17 19.61
N SER A 42 -19.23 12.74 20.21
CA SER A 42 -19.19 12.47 21.65
C SER A 42 -17.97 13.09 22.32
N ALA A 43 -18.22 13.92 23.34
CA ALA A 43 -17.22 14.41 24.28
C ALA A 43 -16.64 13.30 25.20
N HIS A 44 -17.00 12.02 24.96
CA HIS A 44 -16.51 10.85 25.69
C HIS A 44 -15.91 9.81 24.72
N GLY A 45 -15.09 10.29 23.78
CA GLY A 45 -14.33 9.47 22.83
C GLY A 45 -13.15 8.74 23.46
N VAL A 46 -13.38 7.96 24.53
CA VAL A 46 -12.34 7.17 25.23
C VAL A 46 -12.56 5.67 25.05
N VAL A 47 -13.80 5.21 24.87
CA VAL A 47 -14.09 3.77 24.69
C VAL A 47 -13.75 3.29 23.27
N PHE A 48 -13.69 4.21 22.33
CA PHE A 48 -13.69 3.90 20.91
C PHE A 48 -12.31 4.06 20.24
N GLU A 49 -11.32 4.53 21.01
CA GLU A 49 -9.92 4.42 20.63
C GLU A 49 -9.47 2.95 20.63
N MET A 50 -10.07 2.05 21.42
CA MET A 50 -9.66 0.64 21.54
C MET A 50 -9.68 -0.18 20.23
N ALA A 51 -10.53 0.15 19.25
CA ALA A 51 -10.56 -0.57 17.95
C ALA A 51 -9.66 0.10 16.88
N ALA A 52 -9.37 1.40 17.02
CA ALA A 52 -8.44 2.13 16.16
C ALA A 52 -7.00 2.10 16.70
N VAL A 53 -6.80 1.57 17.91
CA VAL A 53 -5.55 1.57 18.65
C VAL A 53 -4.42 0.80 17.98
N PRO A 54 -4.52 -0.35 17.29
CA PRO A 54 -3.30 -0.96 16.75
C PRO A 54 -2.64 -0.10 15.64
N LEU A 55 -3.43 0.51 14.75
CA LEU A 55 -2.92 1.35 13.67
C LEU A 55 -2.54 2.77 14.13
N THR A 56 -3.31 3.34 15.05
CA THR A 56 -2.98 4.67 15.63
C THR A 56 -1.87 4.55 16.67
N ALA A 57 -1.84 3.51 17.49
CA ALA A 57 -0.69 3.18 18.35
C ALA A 57 0.54 2.97 17.51
N MET A 58 0.52 2.27 16.37
CA MET A 58 1.73 2.13 15.55
C MET A 58 2.28 3.48 15.04
N LEU A 59 1.39 4.42 14.68
CA LEU A 59 1.76 5.77 14.20
C LEU A 59 2.10 6.78 15.33
N PHE A 60 1.55 6.59 16.54
CA PHE A 60 1.77 7.46 17.71
C PHE A 60 2.75 6.88 18.75
N ALA A 61 3.06 5.58 18.68
CA ALA A 61 4.07 4.88 19.49
C ALA A 61 5.48 5.31 19.14
N VAL A 62 5.73 5.58 17.86
CA VAL A 62 7.03 6.02 17.35
C VAL A 62 7.48 7.36 17.99
N PRO A 63 6.63 8.40 18.10
CA PRO A 63 6.91 9.56 18.95
C PRO A 63 7.12 9.23 20.44
N TRP A 64 6.35 8.31 21.02
CA TRP A 64 6.37 8.00 22.45
C TRP A 64 7.65 7.24 22.88
N LEU A 65 8.08 6.23 22.11
CA LEU A 65 9.36 5.52 22.29
C LEU A 65 10.56 6.43 22.08
N TYR A 66 10.46 7.33 21.10
CA TYR A 66 11.42 8.40 20.93
C TYR A 66 11.47 9.30 22.17
N HIS A 67 10.34 9.67 22.78
CA HIS A 67 10.34 10.52 23.98
C HIS A 67 10.95 9.86 25.22
N GLY A 68 10.78 8.54 25.41
CA GLY A 68 11.40 7.81 26.52
C GLY A 68 12.93 7.74 26.40
N VAL A 69 13.43 7.37 25.22
CA VAL A 69 14.88 7.22 24.98
C VAL A 69 15.58 8.60 24.89
N THR A 70 14.86 9.64 24.49
CA THR A 70 15.47 10.96 24.21
C THR A 70 15.37 11.96 25.35
N ARG A 71 14.45 11.78 26.31
CA ARG A 71 14.47 12.53 27.58
C ARG A 71 15.73 12.26 28.39
N VAL A 72 16.26 11.03 28.31
CA VAL A 72 17.47 10.63 29.06
C VAL A 72 18.76 10.97 28.30
N ARG A 73 18.82 10.82 26.97
CA ARG A 73 20.07 11.04 26.20
C ARG A 73 20.28 12.44 25.63
N ARG A 74 19.22 13.26 25.45
CA ARG A 74 19.27 14.43 24.56
C ARG A 74 19.33 15.80 25.21
N ALA A 75 19.48 15.86 26.53
CA ALA A 75 19.93 17.07 27.23
C ALA A 75 21.43 17.38 26.99
N ARG A 76 22.18 16.48 26.31
CA ARG A 76 23.65 16.51 26.21
C ARG A 76 24.25 16.28 24.81
N MET A 77 23.49 16.36 23.72
CA MET A 77 24.02 16.04 22.37
C MET A 77 24.54 17.28 21.62
N SER A 78 25.80 17.21 21.16
CA SER A 78 26.47 18.28 20.39
C SER A 78 25.99 18.33 18.92
N SER A 79 26.20 19.45 18.23
CA SER A 79 25.88 19.62 16.80
C SER A 79 26.44 18.50 15.91
N GLN A 80 27.62 18.00 16.25
CA GLN A 80 28.31 16.93 15.53
C GLN A 80 27.59 15.58 15.62
N GLN A 81 26.99 15.25 16.76
CA GLN A 81 26.22 14.01 16.92
C GLN A 81 24.90 14.00 16.11
N ARG A 82 24.37 15.18 15.77
CA ARG A 82 23.14 15.29 14.95
C ARG A 82 23.41 14.95 13.48
N VAL A 83 24.54 15.40 12.94
CA VAL A 83 24.98 15.09 11.58
C VAL A 83 25.23 13.58 11.43
N TRP A 84 25.92 12.97 12.40
CA TRP A 84 26.13 11.52 12.42
C TRP A 84 24.83 10.72 12.41
N TRP A 85 23.80 11.18 13.14
CA TRP A 85 22.50 10.50 13.15
C TRP A 85 21.75 10.65 11.82
N SER A 86 21.83 11.81 11.19
CA SER A 86 21.26 12.02 9.84
C SER A 86 21.96 11.15 8.79
N ALA A 87 23.28 11.01 8.87
CA ALA A 87 24.06 10.14 8.00
C ALA A 87 23.68 8.68 8.21
N LEU A 88 23.60 8.22 9.47
CA LEU A 88 23.19 6.84 9.78
C LEU A 88 21.78 6.52 9.27
N VAL A 89 20.81 7.41 9.47
CA VAL A 89 19.44 7.22 8.95
C VAL A 89 19.44 7.13 7.43
N THR A 90 20.26 7.94 6.76
CA THR A 90 20.36 7.90 5.30
C THR A 90 20.97 6.60 4.82
N VAL A 91 22.07 6.14 5.43
CA VAL A 91 22.67 4.85 5.11
C VAL A 91 21.67 3.71 5.36
N ALA A 92 20.95 3.74 6.48
CA ALA A 92 19.91 2.74 6.77
C ALA A 92 18.81 2.73 5.70
N LEU A 93 18.33 3.90 5.26
CA LEU A 93 17.36 3.97 4.16
C LEU A 93 17.95 3.41 2.86
N LEU A 94 19.17 3.79 2.48
CA LEU A 94 19.80 3.30 1.25
C LEU A 94 20.01 1.77 1.29
N VAL A 95 20.40 1.21 2.43
CA VAL A 95 20.54 -0.25 2.62
C VAL A 95 19.20 -0.98 2.44
N VAL A 96 18.07 -0.34 2.72
CA VAL A 96 16.74 -0.91 2.46
C VAL A 96 16.30 -0.71 1.01
N PHE A 97 16.41 0.50 0.46
CA PHE A 97 15.84 0.84 -0.84
C PHE A 97 16.70 0.38 -2.02
N VAL A 98 18.03 0.36 -1.91
CA VAL A 98 18.92 -0.05 -3.01
C VAL A 98 18.71 -1.52 -3.39
N PRO A 99 18.73 -2.49 -2.45
CA PRO A 99 18.48 -3.89 -2.80
C PRO A 99 17.07 -4.15 -3.31
N LEU A 100 16.08 -3.40 -2.81
CA LEU A 100 14.71 -3.45 -3.32
C LEU A 100 14.64 -3.07 -4.80
N LEU A 101 15.25 -1.94 -5.16
CA LEU A 101 15.26 -1.46 -6.55
C LEU A 101 16.12 -2.34 -7.46
N ALA A 102 17.25 -2.87 -6.96
CA ALA A 102 18.08 -3.84 -7.67
C ALA A 102 17.34 -5.16 -7.92
N GLY A 103 16.62 -5.68 -6.92
CA GLY A 103 15.77 -6.85 -7.09
C GLY A 103 14.55 -6.62 -7.98
N ALA A 104 14.20 -5.35 -8.26
CA ALA A 104 13.10 -5.02 -9.15
C ALA A 104 13.52 -4.89 -10.61
N ASP A 105 14.72 -4.41 -10.90
CA ASP A 105 15.12 -4.10 -12.26
C ASP A 105 16.57 -4.52 -12.53
N ALA A 106 16.75 -5.39 -13.53
CA ALA A 106 18.05 -5.94 -13.88
C ALA A 106 19.04 -4.86 -14.36
N VAL A 107 18.58 -3.84 -15.09
CA VAL A 107 19.44 -2.73 -15.53
C VAL A 107 19.93 -1.95 -14.31
N PHE A 108 19.03 -1.61 -13.39
CA PHE A 108 19.45 -0.98 -12.14
C PHE A 108 20.37 -1.89 -11.31
N ALA A 109 20.14 -3.21 -11.28
CA ALA A 109 21.02 -4.16 -10.59
C ALA A 109 22.46 -4.12 -11.13
N THR A 110 22.64 -4.10 -12.46
CA THR A 110 23.98 -4.02 -13.06
C THR A 110 24.75 -2.75 -12.67
N LEU A 111 24.05 -1.61 -12.50
CA LEU A 111 24.65 -0.38 -12.00
C LEU A 111 25.08 -0.50 -10.53
N VAL A 112 24.28 -1.20 -9.73
CA VAL A 112 24.56 -1.43 -8.31
C VAL A 112 25.73 -2.39 -8.13
N ASP A 113 25.78 -3.49 -8.88
CA ASP A 113 26.86 -4.50 -8.82
C ASP A 113 28.21 -3.93 -9.28
N GLY A 114 28.20 -2.91 -10.14
CA GLY A 114 29.42 -2.17 -10.52
C GLY A 114 29.99 -1.28 -9.40
N VAL A 115 29.23 -1.00 -8.35
CA VAL A 115 29.58 -0.04 -7.28
C VAL A 115 29.65 -0.71 -5.90
N LEU A 116 28.82 -1.72 -5.65
CA LEU A 116 28.70 -2.43 -4.38
C LEU A 116 29.10 -3.90 -4.54
N PRO A 117 29.80 -4.52 -3.56
CA PRO A 117 30.08 -5.95 -3.59
C PRO A 117 28.77 -6.76 -3.61
N SER A 118 28.77 -7.88 -4.34
CA SER A 118 27.61 -8.78 -4.44
C SER A 118 27.18 -9.27 -3.05
N MET A 119 26.05 -8.78 -2.57
CA MET A 119 25.36 -9.32 -1.40
C MET A 119 24.06 -9.98 -1.84
N ASP A 120 23.73 -11.12 -1.23
CA ASP A 120 22.54 -11.89 -1.58
C ASP A 120 21.26 -11.10 -1.24
N ALA A 121 20.66 -10.48 -2.26
CA ALA A 121 19.55 -9.54 -2.13
C ALA A 121 18.28 -10.18 -1.55
N ALA A 122 18.10 -11.49 -1.77
CA ALA A 122 16.94 -12.22 -1.27
C ALA A 122 16.99 -12.41 0.25
N GLU A 123 18.18 -12.67 0.80
CA GLU A 123 18.38 -12.85 2.22
C GLU A 123 18.31 -11.50 2.97
N LEU A 124 18.98 -10.47 2.44
CA LEU A 124 18.90 -9.09 2.95
C LEU A 124 17.44 -8.58 3.01
N TRP A 125 16.65 -8.85 1.97
CA TRP A 125 15.24 -8.49 1.92
C TRP A 125 14.40 -9.12 3.03
N ARG A 126 14.55 -10.44 3.25
CA ARG A 126 13.86 -11.16 4.32
C ARG A 126 14.17 -10.55 5.69
N TRP A 127 15.44 -10.26 5.95
CA TRP A 127 15.89 -9.68 7.22
C TRP A 127 15.42 -8.24 7.42
N VAL A 128 15.41 -7.42 6.37
CA VAL A 128 14.90 -6.04 6.44
C VAL A 128 13.39 -6.01 6.69
N LEU A 129 12.61 -6.83 5.98
CA LEU A 129 11.16 -6.92 6.19
C LEU A 129 10.83 -7.40 7.60
N LEU A 130 11.49 -8.45 8.07
CA LEU A 130 11.34 -8.97 9.43
C LEU A 130 11.76 -7.94 10.48
N PHE A 131 12.86 -7.22 10.26
CA PHE A 131 13.31 -6.17 11.17
C PHE A 131 12.31 -5.02 11.24
N LEU A 132 11.73 -4.61 10.12
CA LEU A 132 10.78 -3.50 10.06
C LEU A 132 9.44 -3.87 10.69
N LEU A 133 8.95 -5.08 10.43
CA LEU A 133 7.77 -5.65 11.09
C LEU A 133 7.99 -5.84 12.60
N ALA A 134 9.15 -6.38 12.99
CA ALA A 134 9.50 -6.56 14.39
C ALA A 134 9.67 -5.22 15.11
N ALA A 135 10.28 -4.22 14.47
CA ALA A 135 10.45 -2.87 15.01
C ALA A 135 9.10 -2.14 15.18
N LEU A 136 8.19 -2.26 14.20
CA LEU A 136 6.83 -1.76 14.32
C LEU A 136 6.03 -2.49 15.40
N GLY A 137 6.14 -3.82 15.44
CA GLY A 137 5.44 -4.68 16.40
C GLY A 137 5.90 -4.44 17.84
N THR A 138 7.21 -4.42 18.08
CA THR A 138 7.78 -4.06 19.40
C THR A 138 7.48 -2.62 19.78
N ALA A 139 7.50 -1.69 18.82
CA ALA A 139 7.12 -0.31 19.10
C ALA A 139 5.64 -0.18 19.52
N GLY A 140 4.74 -0.90 18.83
CA GLY A 140 3.32 -0.99 19.18
C GLY A 140 3.10 -1.65 20.54
N ALA A 141 3.78 -2.76 20.82
CA ALA A 141 3.68 -3.49 22.09
C ALA A 141 4.17 -2.66 23.29
N LEU A 142 5.30 -1.96 23.16
CA LEU A 142 5.85 -1.12 24.22
C LEU A 142 4.95 0.10 24.51
N TYR A 143 4.28 0.65 23.51
CA TYR A 143 3.29 1.72 23.70
C TYR A 143 2.06 1.24 24.47
N LEU A 144 1.55 0.03 24.15
CA LEU A 144 0.41 -0.56 24.83
C LEU A 144 0.72 -0.93 26.30
N LEU A 145 1.95 -1.35 26.58
CA LEU A 145 2.36 -1.77 27.92
C LEU A 145 2.71 -0.61 28.86
N ALA A 146 3.06 0.57 28.35
CA ALA A 146 3.63 1.65 29.17
C ALA A 146 2.95 3.02 29.03
N ALA A 147 1.81 3.11 28.33
CA ALA A 147 0.95 4.29 28.37
C ALA A 147 -0.23 4.08 29.35
N PRO A 148 -0.22 4.65 30.57
CA PRO A 148 -1.44 4.78 31.36
C PRO A 148 -2.45 5.65 30.58
N PRO A 149 -3.74 5.29 30.52
CA PRO A 149 -4.75 6.15 29.90
C PRO A 149 -4.74 7.51 30.64
N PRO A 150 -4.58 8.64 29.93
CA PRO A 150 -4.64 9.93 30.59
C PRO A 150 -6.03 10.11 31.22
N ALA A 151 -6.05 10.41 32.51
CA ALA A 151 -7.29 10.71 33.23
C ALA A 151 -8.03 11.86 32.51
N ALA A 152 -9.32 11.63 32.25
CA ALA A 152 -10.19 12.58 31.57
C ALA A 152 -10.14 13.95 32.25
N GLY A 153 -9.73 14.98 31.51
CA GLY A 153 -9.79 16.38 31.96
C GLY A 153 -8.51 17.20 31.81
N THR A 154 -7.34 16.59 31.56
CA THR A 154 -6.12 17.37 31.28
C THR A 154 -5.92 17.50 29.77
N VAL A 155 -6.32 18.66 29.21
CA VAL A 155 -5.83 19.11 27.91
C VAL A 155 -4.34 19.41 28.09
N VAL A 156 -3.50 18.38 28.02
CA VAL A 156 -2.07 18.56 27.91
C VAL A 156 -1.83 19.16 26.52
N ARG A 157 -1.84 20.49 26.46
CA ARG A 157 -1.37 21.26 25.31
C ARG A 157 0.16 21.12 25.26
N GLN A 158 0.65 19.91 25.00
CA GLN A 158 2.07 19.64 24.83
C GLN A 158 2.50 20.23 23.48
N ARG A 159 2.92 21.50 23.51
CA ARG A 159 3.77 22.07 22.47
C ARG A 159 5.12 21.36 22.54
N VAL A 160 5.27 20.25 21.81
CA VAL A 160 6.59 19.69 21.55
C VAL A 160 7.20 20.47 20.39
N SER A 161 7.93 21.54 20.71
CA SER A 161 8.65 22.36 19.72
C SER A 161 10.10 21.94 19.59
N ARG A 162 10.38 20.72 19.12
CA ARG A 162 11.71 20.42 18.57
C ARG A 162 11.55 19.67 17.24
N ARG A 163 11.64 20.46 16.17
CA ARG A 163 11.49 20.05 14.78
C ARG A 163 12.86 19.66 14.19
N LEU A 164 12.89 18.69 13.27
CA LEU A 164 14.10 18.28 12.54
C LEU A 164 14.66 19.47 11.77
N THR A 165 15.91 19.82 11.98
CA THR A 165 16.55 20.92 11.24
C THR A 165 16.67 20.54 9.76
N ARG A 166 16.73 21.53 8.86
CA ARG A 166 16.80 21.31 7.41
C ARG A 166 17.80 20.24 7.00
N LEU A 167 19.01 20.25 7.57
CA LEU A 167 20.06 19.28 7.30
C LEU A 167 19.69 17.83 7.70
N GLU A 168 18.90 17.64 8.76
CA GLU A 168 18.57 16.31 9.29
C GLU A 168 17.54 15.55 8.45
N TRP A 169 16.64 16.28 7.78
CA TRP A 169 15.64 15.65 6.90
C TRP A 169 15.99 15.77 5.42
N ALA A 170 16.70 16.82 5.01
CA ALA A 170 17.05 17.01 3.60
C ALA A 170 18.06 15.97 3.10
N LEU A 171 18.96 15.50 3.96
CA LEU A 171 19.95 14.49 3.58
C LEU A 171 19.29 13.13 3.24
N PRO A 172 18.45 12.52 4.12
CA PRO A 172 17.78 11.27 3.77
C PRO A 172 16.77 11.41 2.63
N VAL A 173 15.99 12.49 2.59
CA VAL A 173 15.00 12.71 1.52
C VAL A 173 15.69 12.99 0.19
N GLY A 174 16.76 13.79 0.20
CA GLY A 174 17.57 14.09 -0.97
C GLY A 174 18.22 12.84 -1.54
N ALA A 175 18.82 11.99 -0.70
CA ALA A 175 19.38 10.71 -1.11
C ALA A 175 18.33 9.79 -1.74
N LEU A 176 17.14 9.67 -1.14
CA LEU A 176 16.03 8.89 -1.72
C LEU A 176 15.55 9.48 -3.06
N THR A 177 15.52 10.81 -3.18
CA THR A 177 15.12 11.48 -4.42
C THR A 177 16.10 11.15 -5.54
N ILE A 178 17.40 11.24 -5.25
CA ILE A 178 18.46 10.91 -6.22
C ILE A 178 18.38 9.43 -6.59
N LEU A 179 18.26 8.53 -5.61
CA LEU A 179 18.12 7.10 -5.83
C LEU A 179 16.93 6.78 -6.76
N PHE A 180 15.76 7.35 -6.49
CA PHE A 180 14.58 7.15 -7.33
C PHE A 180 14.70 7.80 -8.69
N ALA A 181 15.36 8.95 -8.80
CA ALA A 181 15.62 9.60 -10.08
C ALA A 181 16.56 8.74 -10.95
N VAL A 182 17.60 8.15 -10.37
CA VAL A 182 18.49 7.22 -11.06
C VAL A 182 17.72 5.98 -11.52
N PHE A 183 16.92 5.37 -10.65
CA PHE A 183 16.08 4.22 -10.99
C PHE A 183 15.05 4.53 -12.09
N VAL A 184 14.31 5.63 -11.97
CA VAL A 184 13.38 6.06 -13.02
C VAL A 184 14.14 6.38 -14.31
N GLY A 185 15.35 6.92 -14.20
CA GLY A 185 16.25 7.15 -15.34
C GLY A 185 16.59 5.85 -16.09
N THR A 186 16.87 4.75 -15.39
CA THR A 186 17.11 3.45 -16.05
C THR A 186 15.85 2.93 -16.74
N GLN A 187 14.68 3.07 -16.12
CA GLN A 187 13.42 2.66 -16.72
C GLN A 187 13.08 3.45 -17.99
N LEU A 188 13.28 4.76 -17.97
CA LEU A 188 13.07 5.61 -19.15
C LEU A 188 14.11 5.31 -20.23
N ALA A 189 15.37 5.04 -19.87
CA ALA A 189 16.40 4.66 -20.83
C ALA A 189 16.06 3.34 -21.55
N VAL A 190 15.49 2.36 -20.85
CA VAL A 190 14.98 1.12 -21.49
C VAL A 190 13.81 1.43 -22.42
N LEU A 191 12.86 2.26 -21.99
CA LEU A 191 11.67 2.60 -22.78
C LEU A 191 12.00 3.34 -24.09
N PHE A 192 13.04 4.19 -24.07
CA PHE A 192 13.47 4.98 -25.23
C PHE A 192 14.71 4.42 -25.94
N GLY A 193 15.33 3.35 -25.43
CA GLY A 193 16.63 2.83 -25.89
C GLY A 193 16.61 1.90 -27.10
N GLY A 194 15.44 1.42 -27.53
CA GLY A 194 15.28 0.53 -28.70
C GLY A 194 15.84 -0.90 -28.49
N ASP A 195 15.59 -1.77 -29.48
CA ASP A 195 15.86 -3.23 -29.43
C ASP A 195 17.33 -3.59 -29.12
N ASP A 196 18.28 -2.71 -29.45
CA ASP A 196 19.72 -2.92 -29.28
C ASP A 196 20.17 -2.88 -27.79
N TYR A 197 19.46 -2.14 -26.93
CA TYR A 197 19.71 -2.10 -25.48
C TYR A 197 19.08 -3.30 -24.76
N VAL A 198 17.90 -3.73 -25.23
CA VAL A 198 17.17 -4.87 -24.67
C VAL A 198 17.90 -6.19 -24.95
N GLN A 199 18.48 -6.36 -26.15
CA GLN A 199 19.20 -7.58 -26.53
C GLN A 199 20.57 -7.75 -25.85
N ARG A 200 21.25 -6.66 -25.45
CA ARG A 200 22.55 -6.74 -24.74
C ARG A 200 22.42 -6.97 -23.24
N THR A 201 21.26 -6.67 -22.65
CA THR A 201 21.08 -6.72 -21.18
C THR A 201 20.09 -7.80 -20.73
N ALA A 202 19.20 -8.27 -21.60
CA ALA A 202 18.23 -9.30 -21.25
C ALA A 202 18.70 -10.70 -21.69
N ASP A 203 19.66 -11.28 -20.95
CA ASP A 203 19.91 -12.74 -20.97
C ASP A 203 18.91 -13.50 -20.08
N LEU A 204 17.74 -12.89 -19.83
CA LEU A 204 16.68 -13.40 -18.97
C LEU A 204 15.44 -13.70 -19.81
N THR A 205 15.02 -14.95 -19.78
CA THR A 205 13.73 -15.40 -20.32
C THR A 205 12.62 -14.45 -19.86
N TYR A 206 11.85 -13.91 -20.81
CA TYR A 206 10.75 -12.94 -20.59
C TYR A 206 9.78 -13.32 -19.44
N ALA A 207 9.68 -14.61 -19.13
CA ALA A 207 8.89 -15.18 -18.04
C ALA A 207 9.43 -14.90 -16.61
N GLU A 208 10.74 -14.73 -16.43
CA GLU A 208 11.37 -14.39 -15.13
C GLU A 208 11.29 -12.88 -14.85
N TYR A 209 11.51 -12.04 -15.87
CA TYR A 209 11.33 -10.59 -15.77
C TYR A 209 9.86 -10.21 -15.45
N ALA A 210 8.90 -10.98 -15.95
CA ALA A 210 7.48 -10.78 -15.66
C ALA A 210 7.04 -11.25 -14.25
N ARG A 211 7.85 -12.08 -13.58
CA ARG A 211 7.53 -12.65 -12.25
C ARG A 211 8.20 -11.92 -11.09
N SER A 212 9.34 -11.27 -11.32
CA SER A 212 10.12 -10.59 -10.27
C SER A 212 9.95 -9.05 -10.35
N GLY A 213 9.97 -8.41 -9.18
CA GLY A 213 10.04 -6.94 -9.09
C GLY A 213 8.75 -6.22 -8.71
N PHE A 214 7.57 -6.79 -8.95
CA PHE A 214 6.31 -6.15 -8.53
C PHE A 214 6.29 -5.89 -7.01
N TRP A 215 6.54 -6.94 -6.23
CA TRP A 215 6.51 -6.87 -4.77
C TRP A 215 7.55 -5.90 -4.20
N GLN A 216 8.71 -5.84 -4.85
CA GLN A 216 9.77 -4.90 -4.51
C GLN A 216 9.32 -3.45 -4.75
N LEU A 217 8.73 -3.14 -5.91
CA LEU A 217 8.27 -1.79 -6.24
C LEU A 217 7.08 -1.36 -5.36
N SER A 218 6.16 -2.28 -5.06
CA SER A 218 5.07 -2.03 -4.11
C SER A 218 5.60 -1.78 -2.69
N ALA A 219 6.60 -2.55 -2.24
CA ALA A 219 7.26 -2.29 -0.97
C ALA A 219 7.94 -0.91 -0.94
N VAL A 220 8.62 -0.52 -2.02
CA VAL A 220 9.21 0.82 -2.17
C VAL A 220 8.13 1.90 -2.06
N SER A 221 6.96 1.73 -2.68
CA SER A 221 5.87 2.72 -2.65
C SER A 221 5.29 2.90 -1.23
N VAL A 222 5.08 1.81 -0.48
CA VAL A 222 4.60 1.83 0.91
C VAL A 222 5.64 2.40 1.87
N LEU A 223 6.90 1.95 1.79
CA LEU A 223 7.98 2.42 2.65
C LEU A 223 8.25 3.91 2.44
N THR A 224 8.20 4.38 1.20
CA THR A 224 8.35 5.81 0.89
C THR A 224 7.24 6.64 1.53
N LEU A 225 6.01 6.16 1.51
CA LEU A 225 4.88 6.86 2.14
C LEU A 225 5.08 6.97 3.66
N ALA A 226 5.65 5.93 4.29
CA ALA A 226 6.03 5.97 5.71
C ALA A 226 7.11 7.04 5.98
N VAL A 227 8.17 7.08 5.15
CA VAL A 227 9.21 8.12 5.23
C VAL A 227 8.63 9.52 5.07
N ILE A 228 7.79 9.74 4.05
CA ILE A 228 7.09 11.01 3.81
C ILE A 228 6.26 11.41 5.02
N THR A 229 5.53 10.47 5.64
CA THR A 229 4.70 10.74 6.82
C THR A 229 5.54 11.18 8.01
N VAL A 230 6.66 10.50 8.26
CA VAL A 230 7.61 10.83 9.33
C VAL A 230 8.22 12.22 9.11
N VAL A 231 8.73 12.48 7.90
CA VAL A 231 9.34 13.76 7.54
C VAL A 231 8.32 14.89 7.63
N GLN A 232 7.11 14.70 7.09
CA GLN A 232 6.06 15.72 7.19
C GLN A 232 5.70 16.03 8.63
N ARG A 233 5.64 15.03 9.51
CA ARG A 233 5.24 15.21 10.92
C ARG A 233 6.30 15.96 11.74
N TRP A 234 7.59 15.76 11.44
CA TRP A 234 8.68 16.24 12.29
C TRP A 234 9.59 17.31 11.68
N ALA A 235 9.50 17.61 10.37
CA ALA A 235 10.34 18.64 9.73
C ALA A 235 10.11 20.05 10.30
N ALA A 236 11.22 20.79 10.49
CA ALA A 236 11.21 22.22 10.79
C ALA A 236 10.57 23.02 9.66
N ARG A 237 9.75 24.00 10.02
CA ARG A 237 9.02 24.87 9.07
C ARG A 237 9.20 26.34 9.43
N ASP A 238 10.34 26.66 10.02
CA ASP A 238 10.59 27.91 10.71
C ASP A 238 10.70 29.06 9.69
N THR A 239 11.40 28.83 8.57
CA THR A 239 11.55 29.81 7.48
C THR A 239 10.62 29.53 6.29
N ALA A 240 10.28 30.57 5.50
CA ALA A 240 9.58 30.41 4.22
C ALA A 240 10.37 29.54 3.23
N ALA A 241 11.70 29.70 3.20
CA ALA A 241 12.61 28.86 2.42
C ALA A 241 12.53 27.39 2.83
N ASP A 242 12.53 27.08 4.14
CA ASP A 242 12.43 25.70 4.63
C ASP A 242 11.12 25.03 4.21
N ARG A 243 10.03 25.79 4.21
CA ARG A 243 8.72 25.32 3.72
C ARG A 243 8.73 25.05 2.22
N ALA A 244 9.37 25.90 1.42
CA ALA A 244 9.49 25.71 -0.02
C ALA A 244 10.35 24.49 -0.35
N TRP A 245 11.51 24.34 0.30
CA TRP A 245 12.40 23.19 0.12
C TRP A 245 11.74 21.87 0.52
N LEU A 246 11.04 21.84 1.67
CA LEU A 246 10.31 20.65 2.10
C LEU A 246 9.23 20.26 1.09
N ARG A 247 8.48 21.23 0.55
CA ARG A 247 7.47 20.97 -0.47
C ARG A 247 8.08 20.44 -1.76
N ALA A 248 9.15 21.07 -2.24
CA ALA A 248 9.83 20.65 -3.46
C ALA A 248 10.39 19.22 -3.33
N ALA A 249 11.07 18.92 -2.22
CA ALA A 249 11.63 17.59 -1.97
C ALA A 249 10.54 16.51 -1.86
N LEU A 250 9.47 16.77 -1.09
CA LEU A 250 8.37 15.81 -0.94
C LEU A 250 7.58 15.64 -2.25
N ALA A 251 7.40 16.71 -3.02
CA ALA A 251 6.76 16.64 -4.33
C ALA A 251 7.61 15.82 -5.31
N ALA A 252 8.92 16.07 -5.37
CA ALA A 252 9.84 15.33 -6.23
C ALA A 252 9.83 13.83 -5.91
N VAL A 253 9.99 13.46 -4.63
CA VAL A 253 9.91 12.05 -4.22
C VAL A 253 8.54 11.45 -4.55
N SER A 254 7.44 12.15 -4.27
CA SER A 254 6.09 11.64 -4.56
C SER A 254 5.86 11.41 -6.05
N VAL A 255 6.33 12.31 -6.92
CA VAL A 255 6.20 12.17 -8.38
C VAL A 255 7.05 11.00 -8.88
N LEU A 256 8.29 10.88 -8.43
CA LEU A 256 9.15 9.74 -8.78
C LEU A 256 8.53 8.41 -8.31
N THR A 257 7.94 8.37 -7.11
CA THR A 257 7.25 7.18 -6.63
C THR A 257 5.99 6.87 -7.44
N LEU A 258 5.24 7.86 -7.93
CA LEU A 258 4.12 7.61 -8.85
C LEU A 258 4.58 6.95 -10.15
N VAL A 259 5.76 7.31 -10.67
CA VAL A 259 6.34 6.62 -11.84
C VAL A 259 6.70 5.17 -11.50
N ILE A 260 7.30 4.93 -10.33
CA ILE A 260 7.59 3.57 -9.83
C ILE A 260 6.31 2.75 -9.68
N VAL A 261 5.24 3.33 -9.13
CA VAL A 261 3.92 2.69 -9.00
C VAL A 261 3.34 2.35 -10.37
N ALA A 262 3.43 3.27 -11.34
CA ALA A 262 2.99 3.00 -12.71
C ALA A 262 3.77 1.83 -13.35
N SER A 263 5.08 1.76 -13.10
CA SER A 263 5.90 0.62 -13.53
C SER A 263 5.52 -0.70 -12.83
N ALA A 264 5.12 -0.67 -11.56
CA ALA A 264 4.64 -1.86 -10.86
C ALA A 264 3.32 -2.36 -11.48
N LEU A 265 2.37 -1.44 -11.72
CA LEU A 265 1.09 -1.75 -12.35
C LEU A 265 1.25 -2.35 -13.76
N SER A 266 2.14 -1.78 -14.60
CA SER A 266 2.36 -2.31 -15.95
C SER A 266 2.94 -3.72 -15.95
N ARG A 267 3.84 -4.03 -15.00
CA ARG A 267 4.37 -5.38 -14.81
C ARG A 267 3.29 -6.35 -14.36
N MET A 268 2.47 -5.96 -13.39
CA MET A 268 1.38 -6.80 -12.88
C MET A 268 0.35 -7.10 -13.98
N TRP A 269 0.01 -6.10 -14.78
CA TRP A 269 -0.89 -6.23 -15.92
C TRP A 269 -0.34 -7.21 -16.96
N THR A 270 0.95 -7.12 -17.28
CA THR A 270 1.62 -8.05 -18.20
C THR A 270 1.62 -9.48 -17.64
N TYR A 271 1.86 -9.62 -16.33
CA TYR A 271 1.82 -10.90 -15.63
C TYR A 271 0.42 -11.54 -15.68
N GLN A 272 -0.64 -10.76 -15.46
CA GLN A 272 -2.02 -11.23 -15.57
C GLN A 272 -2.38 -11.62 -17.01
N GLN A 273 -1.92 -10.88 -18.02
CA GLN A 273 -2.16 -11.25 -19.42
C GLN A 273 -1.49 -12.59 -19.77
N ALA A 274 -0.29 -12.84 -19.26
CA ALA A 274 0.44 -14.09 -19.48
C ALA A 274 -0.20 -15.27 -18.72
N TYR A 275 -0.42 -15.14 -17.40
CA TYR A 275 -0.79 -16.24 -16.51
C TYR A 275 -2.24 -16.24 -16.02
N GLY A 276 -3.05 -15.27 -16.41
CA GLY A 276 -4.46 -15.16 -16.05
C GLY A 276 -4.77 -14.20 -14.92
N PHE A 277 -6.04 -13.89 -14.79
CA PHE A 277 -6.54 -12.99 -13.76
C PHE A 277 -6.91 -13.82 -12.53
N THR A 278 -6.52 -13.35 -11.35
CA THR A 278 -6.92 -13.96 -10.07
C THR A 278 -7.32 -12.89 -9.07
N VAL A 279 -8.07 -13.27 -8.04
CA VAL A 279 -8.52 -12.38 -6.96
C VAL A 279 -7.33 -11.71 -6.27
N LEU A 280 -6.29 -12.48 -5.91
CA LEU A 280 -5.09 -11.92 -5.27
C LEU A 280 -4.39 -10.91 -6.18
N ARG A 281 -4.27 -11.22 -7.47
CA ARG A 281 -3.63 -10.33 -8.45
C ARG A 281 -4.40 -9.01 -8.61
N LEU A 282 -5.74 -9.09 -8.69
CA LEU A 282 -6.61 -7.92 -8.77
C LEU A 282 -6.58 -7.09 -7.47
N LEU A 283 -6.63 -7.74 -6.31
CA LEU A 283 -6.59 -7.07 -5.01
C LEU A 283 -5.32 -6.23 -4.83
N VAL A 284 -4.19 -6.81 -5.22
CA VAL A 284 -2.89 -6.17 -5.17
C VAL A 284 -2.82 -4.96 -6.12
N GLU A 285 -3.37 -5.09 -7.33
CA GLU A 285 -3.45 -3.99 -8.30
C GLU A 285 -4.35 -2.83 -7.78
N VAL A 286 -5.51 -3.17 -7.21
CA VAL A 286 -6.44 -2.22 -6.60
C VAL A 286 -5.82 -1.52 -5.38
N PHE A 287 -5.07 -2.26 -4.57
CA PHE A 287 -4.30 -1.71 -3.45
C PHE A 287 -3.23 -0.73 -3.91
N GLU A 288 -2.50 -1.07 -4.97
CA GLU A 288 -1.47 -0.21 -5.54
C GLU A 288 -2.08 1.08 -6.16
N LEU A 289 -3.24 0.97 -6.83
CA LEU A 289 -4.03 2.12 -7.29
C LEU A 289 -4.49 3.02 -6.14
N TRP A 290 -4.88 2.42 -5.00
CA TRP A 290 -5.19 3.20 -3.80
C TRP A 290 -3.96 3.92 -3.25
N ILE A 291 -2.78 3.30 -3.23
CA ILE A 291 -1.52 3.96 -2.87
C ILE A 291 -1.24 5.14 -3.82
N ALA A 292 -1.40 4.94 -5.13
CA ALA A 292 -1.26 6.01 -6.11
C ALA A 292 -2.20 7.19 -5.81
N ALA A 293 -3.46 6.90 -5.48
CA ALA A 293 -4.42 7.92 -5.06
C ALA A 293 -3.96 8.65 -3.79
N VAL A 294 -3.38 7.96 -2.81
CA VAL A 294 -2.79 8.58 -1.61
C VAL A 294 -1.64 9.51 -1.97
N TYR A 295 -0.75 9.15 -2.90
CA TYR A 295 0.30 10.04 -3.40
C TYR A 295 -0.26 11.30 -4.07
N LEU A 296 -1.34 11.18 -4.85
CA LEU A 296 -2.03 12.34 -5.44
C LEU A 296 -2.62 13.25 -4.35
N LEU A 297 -3.19 12.66 -3.28
CA LEU A 297 -3.68 13.43 -2.13
C LEU A 297 -2.53 14.11 -1.38
N VAL A 298 -1.37 13.46 -1.24
CA VAL A 298 -0.15 14.05 -0.67
C VAL A 298 0.24 15.28 -1.49
N LEU A 299 0.36 15.16 -2.82
CA LEU A 299 0.68 16.27 -3.71
C LEU A 299 -0.34 17.42 -3.60
N ALA A 300 -1.65 17.11 -3.59
CA ALA A 300 -2.71 18.09 -3.40
C ALA A 300 -2.60 18.82 -2.04
N SER A 301 -2.18 18.11 -0.98
CA SER A 301 -1.96 18.69 0.35
C SER A 301 -0.77 19.66 0.37
N LEU A 302 0.25 19.42 -0.46
CA LEU A 302 1.42 20.29 -0.60
C LEU A 302 1.06 21.60 -1.31
N VAL A 303 0.10 21.59 -2.23
CA VAL A 303 -0.42 22.79 -2.90
C VAL A 303 -1.31 23.61 -1.96
N ARG A 304 -2.25 22.97 -1.25
CA ARG A 304 -3.25 23.66 -0.42
C ARG A 304 -2.77 24.02 0.99
N LEU A 305 -1.58 23.60 1.41
CA LEU A 305 -0.95 23.85 2.73
C LEU A 305 -1.74 23.40 3.94
N ARG A 306 -2.76 22.55 3.74
CA ARG A 306 -3.61 21.99 4.78
C ARG A 306 -3.37 20.50 4.81
N GLN A 307 -2.82 19.99 5.92
CA GLN A 307 -2.43 18.58 6.06
C GLN A 307 -3.42 17.77 6.92
N GLY A 308 -4.28 18.42 7.71
CA GLY A 308 -5.18 17.75 8.66
C GLY A 308 -6.31 16.91 8.04
N TRP A 309 -6.56 17.06 6.73
CA TRP A 309 -7.60 16.30 6.01
C TRP A 309 -7.05 15.04 5.34
N LEU A 310 -5.73 14.94 5.15
CA LEU A 310 -5.09 13.87 4.36
C LEU A 310 -5.37 12.45 4.90
N PRO A 311 -5.24 12.16 6.22
CA PRO A 311 -5.52 10.80 6.72
C PRO A 311 -6.99 10.41 6.54
N ARG A 312 -7.91 11.36 6.72
CA ARG A 312 -9.34 11.12 6.52
C ARG A 312 -9.65 10.89 5.04
N ALA A 313 -9.03 11.65 4.14
CA ALA A 313 -9.20 11.43 2.71
C ALA A 313 -8.60 10.10 2.23
N ALA A 314 -7.48 9.65 2.80
CA ALA A 314 -6.91 8.34 2.48
C ALA A 314 -7.86 7.18 2.87
N VAL A 315 -8.49 7.26 4.05
CA VAL A 315 -9.53 6.28 4.47
C VAL A 315 -10.77 6.37 3.60
N GLY A 316 -11.22 7.59 3.27
CA GLY A 316 -12.33 7.80 2.35
C GLY A 316 -12.06 7.24 0.95
N ALA A 317 -10.82 7.39 0.46
CA ALA A 317 -10.37 6.81 -0.80
C ALA A 317 -10.36 5.27 -0.74
N ALA A 318 -9.84 4.66 0.34
CA ALA A 318 -9.85 3.20 0.49
C ALA A 318 -11.28 2.62 0.43
N ALA A 319 -12.19 3.26 1.15
CA ALA A 319 -13.59 2.90 1.14
C ALA A 319 -14.26 3.09 -0.24
N ALA A 320 -13.98 4.21 -0.91
CA ALA A 320 -14.47 4.45 -2.25
C ALA A 320 -13.94 3.42 -3.25
N THR A 321 -12.66 3.02 -3.13
CA THR A 321 -12.05 1.98 -3.93
C THR A 321 -12.73 0.62 -3.72
N LEU A 322 -13.02 0.23 -2.48
CA LEU A 322 -13.75 -1.02 -2.21
C LEU A 322 -15.19 -0.99 -2.73
N LEU A 323 -15.89 0.14 -2.60
CA LEU A 323 -17.22 0.30 -3.18
C LEU A 323 -17.18 0.22 -4.71
N ALA A 324 -16.19 0.86 -5.35
CA ALA A 324 -16.00 0.76 -6.79
C ALA A 324 -15.73 -0.70 -7.22
N LEU A 325 -14.88 -1.41 -6.49
CA LEU A 325 -14.61 -2.83 -6.71
C LEU A 325 -15.89 -3.67 -6.58
N ALA A 326 -16.69 -3.43 -5.54
CA ALA A 326 -17.96 -4.12 -5.33
C ALA A 326 -18.98 -3.83 -6.44
N ILE A 327 -19.05 -2.60 -6.94
CA ILE A 327 -19.92 -2.23 -8.06
C ILE A 327 -19.49 -2.97 -9.34
N MET A 328 -18.18 -3.05 -9.61
CA MET A 328 -17.64 -3.68 -10.81
C MET A 328 -17.82 -5.21 -10.85
N ASN A 329 -18.14 -5.85 -9.72
CA ASN A 329 -18.17 -7.30 -9.55
C ASN A 329 -16.81 -7.94 -9.90
N PRO A 330 -15.88 -8.03 -8.92
CA PRO A 330 -14.50 -8.41 -9.20
C PRO A 330 -14.37 -9.84 -9.72
N GLU A 331 -15.17 -10.78 -9.20
CA GLU A 331 -15.11 -12.18 -9.61
C GLU A 331 -15.66 -12.38 -11.02
N ARG A 332 -16.75 -11.68 -11.38
CA ARG A 332 -17.24 -11.65 -12.76
C ARG A 332 -16.20 -11.07 -13.72
N LEU A 333 -15.56 -9.95 -13.36
CA LEU A 333 -14.51 -9.35 -14.18
C LEU A 333 -13.33 -10.31 -14.40
N ILE A 334 -12.92 -11.04 -13.36
CA ILE A 334 -11.86 -12.04 -13.44
C ILE A 334 -12.27 -13.19 -14.37
N ALA A 335 -13.50 -13.68 -14.26
CA ALA A 335 -14.02 -14.74 -15.11
C ALA A 335 -14.10 -14.29 -16.58
N ASP A 336 -14.72 -13.14 -16.86
CA ASP A 336 -14.81 -12.56 -18.22
C ASP A 336 -13.42 -12.46 -18.86
N ARG A 337 -12.42 -11.91 -18.14
CA ARG A 337 -11.06 -11.75 -18.67
C ARG A 337 -10.31 -13.05 -18.88
N ASN A 338 -10.58 -14.08 -18.07
CA ASN A 338 -9.98 -15.40 -18.28
C ASN A 338 -10.64 -16.13 -19.46
N ILE A 339 -11.95 -15.96 -19.66
CA ILE A 339 -12.67 -16.49 -20.83
C ILE A 339 -12.21 -15.79 -22.11
N ASP A 340 -12.07 -14.47 -22.11
CA ASP A 340 -11.53 -13.71 -23.25
C ASP A 340 -10.11 -14.19 -23.61
N ARG A 341 -9.27 -14.50 -22.61
CA ARG A 341 -7.93 -15.08 -22.82
C ARG A 341 -8.00 -16.47 -23.44
N TRP A 342 -8.96 -17.29 -23.02
CA TRP A 342 -9.17 -18.62 -23.56
C TRP A 342 -9.67 -18.59 -25.00
N GLU A 343 -10.61 -17.70 -25.32
CA GLU A 343 -11.07 -17.45 -26.69
C GLU A 343 -9.90 -16.99 -27.61
N ALA A 344 -8.93 -16.25 -27.04
CA ALA A 344 -7.69 -15.87 -27.71
C ALA A 344 -6.64 -17.01 -27.80
N GLY A 345 -7.00 -18.25 -27.48
CA GLY A 345 -6.15 -19.44 -27.63
C GLY A 345 -5.26 -19.78 -26.43
N LYS A 346 -5.47 -19.17 -25.26
CA LYS A 346 -4.75 -19.52 -24.02
C LYS A 346 -5.46 -20.61 -23.23
N SER A 347 -4.76 -21.23 -22.27
CA SER A 347 -5.37 -22.20 -21.35
C SER A 347 -6.34 -21.51 -20.38
N LEU A 348 -7.47 -22.19 -20.13
CA LEU A 348 -8.44 -21.83 -19.10
C LEU A 348 -8.22 -22.69 -17.86
N ASP A 349 -8.23 -22.06 -16.69
CA ASP A 349 -8.15 -22.75 -15.41
C ASP A 349 -9.58 -22.87 -14.85
N THR A 350 -10.22 -24.02 -15.12
CA THR A 350 -11.60 -24.28 -14.70
C THR A 350 -11.70 -24.57 -13.20
N ASP A 351 -10.65 -25.16 -12.61
CA ASP A 351 -10.55 -25.38 -11.16
C ASP A 351 -10.53 -24.05 -10.42
N TYR A 352 -9.80 -23.06 -10.92
CA TYR A 352 -9.82 -21.73 -10.33
C TYR A 352 -11.20 -21.06 -10.45
N LEU A 353 -11.88 -21.19 -11.60
CA LEU A 353 -13.20 -20.57 -11.80
C LEU A 353 -14.30 -21.23 -10.97
N ASN A 354 -14.22 -22.53 -10.71
CA ASN A 354 -15.24 -23.25 -9.95
C ASN A 354 -15.18 -22.98 -8.43
N ASP A 355 -14.05 -22.49 -7.91
CA ASP A 355 -13.86 -22.10 -6.50
C ASP A 355 -14.47 -20.72 -6.20
N LEU A 356 -14.57 -19.86 -7.22
CA LEU A 356 -15.19 -18.53 -7.12
C LEU A 356 -16.70 -18.60 -6.81
N SER A 357 -17.29 -17.49 -6.39
CA SER A 357 -18.70 -17.44 -5.98
C SER A 357 -19.65 -17.43 -7.19
N ALA A 358 -20.96 -17.47 -6.89
CA ALA A 358 -22.04 -17.40 -7.89
C ALA A 358 -22.00 -16.15 -8.78
N ASP A 359 -21.23 -15.12 -8.42
CA ASP A 359 -20.99 -13.94 -9.24
C ASP A 359 -20.35 -14.25 -10.61
N VAL A 360 -19.72 -15.43 -10.78
CA VAL A 360 -19.08 -15.88 -12.02
C VAL A 360 -20.05 -16.45 -13.05
N LEU A 361 -21.25 -16.88 -12.64
CA LEU A 361 -22.19 -17.60 -13.52
C LEU A 361 -22.54 -16.88 -14.84
N PRO A 362 -22.81 -15.56 -14.85
CA PRO A 362 -23.10 -14.86 -16.10
C PRO A 362 -21.93 -14.87 -17.11
N ALA A 363 -20.69 -14.97 -16.62
CA ALA A 363 -19.52 -15.09 -17.49
C ALA A 363 -19.38 -16.55 -18.00
N ALA A 364 -19.66 -17.54 -17.14
CA ALA A 364 -19.58 -18.95 -17.47
C ALA A 364 -20.55 -19.39 -18.58
N ASP A 365 -21.65 -18.66 -18.81
CA ASP A 365 -22.59 -18.93 -19.91
C ASP A 365 -21.98 -18.75 -21.31
N ARG A 366 -20.84 -18.06 -21.42
CA ARG A 366 -20.08 -17.96 -22.68
C ARG A 366 -19.29 -19.23 -23.01
N LEU A 367 -19.10 -20.14 -22.05
CA LEU A 367 -18.31 -21.34 -22.24
C LEU A 367 -19.11 -22.45 -22.95
N PRO A 368 -18.44 -23.32 -23.73
CA PRO A 368 -19.06 -24.54 -24.27
C PRO A 368 -19.62 -25.45 -23.16
N ASP A 369 -20.66 -26.23 -23.49
CA ASP A 369 -21.43 -27.04 -22.52
C ASP A 369 -20.60 -28.01 -21.66
N ALA A 370 -19.45 -28.48 -22.15
CA ALA A 370 -18.54 -29.30 -21.36
C ALA A 370 -17.87 -28.49 -20.24
N LEU A 371 -17.18 -27.40 -20.60
CA LEU A 371 -16.47 -26.51 -19.67
C LEU A 371 -17.45 -25.77 -18.74
N ARG A 372 -18.61 -25.38 -19.26
CA ARG A 372 -19.65 -24.74 -18.47
C ARG A 372 -20.12 -25.65 -17.32
N ARG A 373 -20.33 -26.95 -17.58
CA ARG A 373 -20.74 -27.89 -16.53
C ARG A 373 -19.66 -28.10 -15.46
N GLU A 374 -18.40 -28.12 -15.86
CA GLU A 374 -17.27 -28.21 -14.92
C GLU A 374 -17.17 -27.00 -13.99
N VAL A 375 -17.43 -25.80 -14.51
CA VAL A 375 -17.39 -24.55 -13.71
C VAL A 375 -18.66 -24.38 -12.87
N VAL A 376 -19.83 -24.55 -13.48
CA VAL A 376 -21.12 -24.25 -12.86
C VAL A 376 -21.54 -25.33 -11.85
N GLY A 377 -21.24 -26.60 -12.10
CA GLY A 377 -21.67 -27.73 -11.25
C GLY A 377 -21.28 -27.56 -9.78
N PRO A 378 -20.00 -27.36 -9.45
CA PRO A 378 -19.56 -27.13 -8.06
C PRO A 378 -20.14 -25.88 -7.42
N ILE A 379 -20.42 -24.83 -8.20
CA ILE A 379 -21.04 -23.59 -7.69
C ILE A 379 -22.50 -23.85 -7.29
N VAL A 380 -23.26 -24.54 -8.15
CA VAL A 380 -24.67 -24.86 -7.87
C VAL A 380 -24.80 -25.77 -6.65
N LEU A 381 -23.94 -26.78 -6.51
CA LEU A 381 -23.93 -27.65 -5.33
C LEU A 381 -23.74 -26.87 -4.02
N ARG A 382 -22.86 -25.85 -4.01
CA ARG A 382 -22.68 -24.97 -2.84
C ARG A 382 -23.91 -24.09 -2.57
N LEU A 383 -24.67 -23.72 -3.61
CA LEU A 383 -25.90 -22.92 -3.46
C LEU A 383 -27.09 -23.71 -2.90
N ASP A 384 -27.09 -25.03 -3.07
CA ASP A 384 -28.14 -25.92 -2.54
C ASP A 384 -28.03 -26.10 -1.02
N ASP A 385 -26.82 -25.99 -0.47
CA ASP A 385 -26.55 -26.05 0.98
C ASP A 385 -26.85 -24.74 1.73
N ASP A 386 -27.20 -23.67 1.00
CA ASP A 386 -27.38 -22.33 1.58
C ASP A 386 -28.62 -22.21 2.47
N THR A 387 -28.43 -21.55 3.62
CA THR A 387 -29.53 -21.20 4.52
C THR A 387 -30.09 -19.81 4.17
N TRP A 388 -31.25 -19.44 4.73
CA TRP A 388 -31.82 -18.09 4.57
C TRP A 388 -30.88 -16.94 4.96
N ARG A 389 -29.85 -17.23 5.77
CA ARG A 389 -28.83 -16.26 6.23
C ARG A 389 -27.81 -15.90 5.14
N ASP A 390 -27.66 -16.75 4.14
CA ASP A 390 -26.67 -16.61 3.07
C ASP A 390 -27.28 -15.92 1.83
N TRP A 391 -28.53 -15.44 1.96
CA TRP A 391 -29.24 -14.78 0.88
C TRP A 391 -28.54 -13.49 0.44
N ASN A 392 -28.31 -13.39 -0.87
CA ASN A 392 -27.90 -12.17 -1.56
C ASN A 392 -28.45 -12.17 -2.99
N LEU A 393 -28.48 -11.00 -3.63
CA LEU A 393 -29.04 -10.83 -4.97
C LEU A 393 -28.34 -11.70 -6.03
N SER A 394 -27.02 -11.85 -5.96
CA SER A 394 -26.26 -12.67 -6.90
C SER A 394 -26.64 -14.16 -6.81
N ARG A 395 -26.76 -14.70 -5.59
CA ARG A 395 -27.20 -16.08 -5.36
C ARG A 395 -28.68 -16.28 -5.70
N ALA A 396 -29.51 -15.26 -5.51
CA ALA A 396 -30.91 -15.31 -5.91
C ALA A 396 -31.11 -15.33 -7.43
N ASN A 397 -30.27 -14.60 -8.18
CA ASN A 397 -30.28 -14.63 -9.66
C ASN A 397 -29.62 -15.89 -10.24
N ALA A 398 -28.82 -16.60 -9.44
CA ALA A 398 -28.12 -17.83 -9.82
C ALA A 398 -28.99 -19.10 -9.74
N ARG A 399 -30.06 -19.04 -8.96
CA ARG A 399 -31.09 -20.08 -8.82
C ARG A 399 -32.19 -19.86 -9.86
#